data_AF-A0A9N7LSQ9-F1
#
_entry.id   AF-A0A9N7LSQ9-F1
#
_cell.length_a   1.000
_cell.length_b   1.000
_cell.length_c   1.000
_cell.angle_alpha   90.00
_cell.angle_beta   90.00
_cell.angle_gamma   90.00
#
_symmetry.space_group_name_H-M   'P 1'
#
loop_
_entity.id
_entity.type
_entity.pdbx_description
1 polymer ?
#
loop_
_entity_poly.entity_id
_entity_poly.type
_entity_poly.pdbx_seq_one_letter_code
_entity_poly.pdbx_strand_id
1 'polypeptide(L)'
;MRAAHGATMARQAKTILRGGLQLTVMANTLGANPVRDVQPIRLKRRPTGATALSADDLHDLLVRLRADDYCQRNDLVDPITVLIATGLRRSELLALRWTDFDESKQTIAATGNVVRVLPGLLGSRRVPAVDGTTAVISPMHG
;
A
#
# COMPACT_ATOMS: atom_id res chain seq x y z
N MET A 1 -5.91 29.74 -14.48
CA MET A 1 -6.21 28.29 -14.62
C MET A 1 -6.87 27.84 -13.32
N ARG A 2 -8.15 27.46 -13.36
CA ARG A 2 -8.93 27.12 -12.16
C ARG A 2 -8.32 25.89 -11.47
N ALA A 3 -8.02 25.99 -10.18
CA ALA A 3 -7.41 24.92 -9.39
C ALA A 3 -8.46 23.85 -9.01
N ALA A 4 -8.95 23.09 -10.00
CA ALA A 4 -9.85 21.97 -9.71
C ALA A 4 -9.11 20.73 -9.16
N HIS A 5 -7.80 20.61 -9.43
CA HIS A 5 -7.01 19.44 -9.09
C HIS A 5 -5.68 19.80 -8.41
N GLY A 6 -5.34 19.08 -7.34
CA GLY A 6 -4.10 19.28 -6.59
C GLY A 6 -2.85 18.81 -7.36
N ALA A 7 -1.68 19.26 -6.91
CA ALA A 7 -0.40 18.95 -7.54
C ALA A 7 -0.12 17.43 -7.67
N THR A 8 -0.66 16.60 -6.78
CA THR A 8 -0.57 15.13 -6.87
C THR A 8 -1.31 14.59 -8.10
N MET A 9 -2.56 15.01 -8.31
CA MET A 9 -3.35 14.59 -9.48
C MET A 9 -2.70 15.07 -10.78
N ALA A 10 -2.18 16.30 -10.78
CA ALA A 10 -1.49 16.85 -11.95
C ALA A 10 -0.20 16.05 -12.28
N ARG A 11 0.57 15.61 -11.26
CA ARG A 11 1.73 14.71 -11.47
C ARG A 11 1.31 13.36 -12.04
N GLN A 12 0.23 12.76 -11.52
CA GLN A 12 -0.29 11.50 -12.03
C GLN A 12 -0.73 11.64 -13.48
N ALA A 13 -1.49 12.69 -13.81
CA ALA A 13 -1.90 12.98 -15.18
C ALA A 13 -0.70 13.14 -16.12
N LYS A 14 0.34 13.88 -15.69
CA LYS A 14 1.59 13.99 -16.47
C LYS A 14 2.26 12.64 -16.70
N THR A 15 2.31 11.76 -15.70
CA THR A 15 2.88 10.40 -15.85
C THR A 15 2.08 9.57 -16.86
N ILE A 16 0.74 9.60 -16.76
CA ILE A 16 -0.15 8.89 -17.69
C ILE A 16 0.06 9.39 -19.12
N LEU A 17 0.04 10.72 -19.31
CA LEU A 17 0.25 11.35 -20.63
C LEU A 17 1.64 11.03 -21.20
N ARG A 18 2.68 11.05 -20.36
CA ARG A 18 4.04 10.69 -20.79
C ARG A 18 4.08 9.26 -21.30
N GLY A 19 3.47 8.30 -20.59
CA GLY A 19 3.41 6.91 -21.01
C GLY A 19 2.60 6.72 -22.30
N GLY A 20 1.38 7.26 -22.33
CA GLY A 20 0.48 7.15 -23.49
C GLY A 20 1.07 7.76 -24.77
N LEU A 21 1.63 8.97 -24.69
CA LEU A 21 2.25 9.64 -25.85
C LEU A 21 3.60 9.04 -26.23
N GLN A 22 4.23 8.25 -25.34
CA GLN A 22 5.39 7.47 -25.74
C GLN A 22 5.00 6.34 -26.70
N LEU A 23 3.85 5.70 -26.47
CA LEU A 23 3.34 4.66 -27.37
C LEU A 23 3.06 5.21 -28.77
N THR A 24 2.56 6.45 -28.88
CA THR A 24 2.34 7.11 -30.18
C THR A 24 3.64 7.43 -30.91
N VAL A 25 4.69 7.81 -30.17
CA VAL A 25 6.04 7.99 -30.76
C VAL A 25 6.58 6.65 -31.25
N MET A 26 6.44 5.58 -30.47
CA MET A 26 6.87 4.24 -30.88
C MET A 26 6.11 3.72 -32.10
N ALA A 27 4.85 4.12 -32.26
CA ALA A 27 4.04 3.86 -33.45
C ALA A 27 4.37 4.79 -34.63
N ASN A 28 5.40 5.64 -34.52
CA ASN A 28 5.80 6.64 -35.52
C ASN A 28 4.70 7.64 -35.91
N THR A 29 3.66 7.82 -35.07
CA THR A 29 2.59 8.81 -35.33
C THR A 29 2.98 10.20 -34.84
N LEU A 30 3.77 10.29 -33.78
CA LEU A 30 4.43 11.51 -33.33
C LEU A 30 5.94 11.39 -33.51
N GLY A 31 6.58 12.46 -33.99
CA GLY A 31 8.05 12.51 -34.11
C GLY A 31 8.77 12.59 -32.75
N ALA A 32 8.10 13.10 -31.71
CA ALA A 32 8.62 13.16 -30.34
C ALA A 32 7.48 13.29 -29.33
N ASN A 33 7.76 12.93 -28.07
CA ASN A 33 6.79 13.04 -26.98
C ASN A 33 6.81 14.47 -26.40
N PRO A 34 5.75 15.28 -26.60
CA PRO A 34 5.74 16.68 -26.18
C PRO A 34 5.75 16.85 -24.66
N VAL A 35 5.42 15.80 -23.89
CA VAL A 35 5.41 15.85 -22.42
C VAL A 35 6.82 16.02 -21.84
N ARG A 36 7.87 15.76 -22.64
CA ARG A 36 9.26 16.00 -22.24
C ARG A 36 9.53 17.47 -21.91
N ASP A 37 8.85 18.38 -22.62
CA ASP A 37 9.05 19.83 -22.51
C ASP A 37 8.16 20.46 -21.42
N VAL A 38 7.25 19.66 -20.84
CA VAL A 38 6.42 20.09 -19.72
C VAL A 38 7.27 20.19 -18.46
N GLN A 39 7.24 21.35 -17.80
CA GLN A 39 8.00 21.57 -16.57
C GLN A 39 7.60 20.58 -15.45
N PRO A 40 8.52 20.27 -14.51
CA PRO A 40 8.20 19.47 -13.34
C PRO A 40 7.07 20.10 -12.49
N ILE A 41 6.05 19.32 -12.18
CA ILE A 41 4.97 19.77 -11.29
C ILE A 41 5.49 19.64 -9.86
N ARG A 42 5.77 20.80 -9.25
CA ARG A 42 6.28 20.88 -7.88
C ARG A 42 5.15 20.82 -6.86
N LEU A 43 5.37 20.07 -5.78
CA LEU A 43 4.55 20.16 -4.59
C LEU A 43 4.93 21.45 -3.85
N LYS A 44 3.94 22.22 -3.37
CA LYS A 44 4.20 23.44 -2.59
C LYS A 44 4.95 23.16 -1.28
N ARG A 45 4.82 21.94 -0.75
CA ARG A 45 5.52 21.47 0.45
C ARG A 45 5.93 20.01 0.25
N ARG A 46 7.14 19.65 0.66
CA ARG A 46 7.55 18.25 0.73
C ARG A 46 6.73 17.58 1.83
N PRO A 47 6.12 16.41 1.60
CA PRO A 47 5.43 15.70 2.67
C PRO A 47 6.44 15.42 3.79
N THR A 48 6.16 15.90 5.00
CA THR A 48 6.83 15.40 6.19
C THR A 48 6.37 13.95 6.32
N GLY A 49 7.31 13.00 6.24
CA GLY A 49 7.00 11.58 6.41
C GLY A 49 6.42 11.31 7.79
N ALA A 50 5.88 10.11 7.99
CA ALA A 50 5.49 9.67 9.33
C ALA A 50 6.75 9.51 10.20
N THR A 51 6.66 9.96 11.45
CA THR A 51 7.68 9.67 12.46
C THR A 51 7.67 8.17 12.75
N ALA A 52 8.85 7.54 12.76
CA ALA A 52 8.96 6.14 13.16
C ALA A 52 8.71 6.01 14.68
N LEU A 53 8.03 4.95 15.09
CA LEU A 53 7.84 4.62 16.50
C LEU A 53 9.18 4.18 17.11
N SER A 54 9.47 4.65 18.33
CA SER A 54 10.54 4.07 19.14
C SER A 54 10.15 2.69 19.69
N ALA A 55 11.10 1.97 20.27
CA ALA A 55 10.81 0.68 20.91
C ALA A 55 9.82 0.83 22.08
N ASP A 56 9.96 1.89 22.88
CA ASP A 56 9.07 2.17 24.00
C ASP A 56 7.67 2.55 23.52
N ASP A 57 7.57 3.39 22.47
CA ASP A 57 6.27 3.74 21.87
C ASP A 57 5.57 2.50 21.31
N LEU A 58 6.32 1.59 20.69
CA LEU A 58 5.79 0.35 20.14
C LEU A 58 5.30 -0.57 21.26
N HIS A 59 6.06 -0.72 22.34
CA HIS A 59 5.68 -1.52 23.48
C HIS A 59 4.39 -0.98 24.13
N ASP A 60 4.34 0.33 24.43
CA ASP A 60 3.15 0.98 25.00
C ASP A 60 1.93 0.85 24.07
N LEU A 61 2.12 1.00 22.76
CA LEU A 61 1.06 0.77 21.77
C LEU A 61 0.51 -0.66 21.85
N LEU A 62 1.37 -1.68 21.87
CA LEU A 62 0.94 -3.08 21.92
C LEU A 62 0.21 -3.42 23.23
N VAL A 63 0.66 -2.88 24.36
CA VAL A 63 -0.01 -3.04 25.67
C VAL A 63 -1.41 -2.42 25.63
N ARG A 64 -1.54 -1.18 25.15
CA ARG A 64 -2.85 -0.50 25.07
C ARG A 64 -3.79 -1.17 24.09
N LEU A 65 -3.27 -1.62 22.94
CA LEU A 65 -4.04 -2.34 21.93
C LEU A 65 -4.70 -3.59 22.51
N ARG A 66 -3.94 -4.37 23.31
CA ARG A 66 -4.43 -5.59 23.96
C ARG A 66 -5.43 -5.31 25.07
N ALA A 67 -5.35 -4.16 25.73
CA ALA A 67 -6.26 -3.78 26.83
C ALA A 67 -7.53 -3.06 26.34
N ASP A 68 -7.59 -2.64 25.08
CA ASP A 68 -8.70 -1.84 24.55
C ASP A 68 -9.91 -2.71 24.16
N ASP A 69 -11.05 -2.44 24.82
CA ASP A 69 -12.31 -3.14 24.60
C ASP A 69 -12.78 -3.08 23.14
N TYR A 70 -12.56 -1.96 22.45
CA TYR A 70 -12.98 -1.82 21.06
C TYR A 70 -12.14 -2.72 20.15
N CYS A 71 -10.82 -2.77 20.36
CA CYS A 71 -9.91 -3.64 19.62
C CYS A 71 -10.21 -5.12 19.85
N GLN A 72 -10.51 -5.51 21.10
CA GLN A 72 -10.89 -6.89 21.41
C GLN A 72 -12.22 -7.27 20.76
N ARG A 73 -13.25 -6.42 20.86
CA ARG A 73 -14.59 -6.68 20.29
C ARG A 73 -14.60 -6.79 18.77
N ASN A 74 -13.65 -6.15 18.09
CA ASN A 74 -13.56 -6.12 16.62
C ASN A 74 -12.40 -6.94 16.07
N ASP A 75 -11.74 -7.76 16.90
CA ASP A 75 -10.62 -8.61 16.49
C ASP A 75 -9.49 -7.84 15.77
N LEU A 76 -9.14 -6.67 16.29
CA LEU A 76 -8.16 -5.77 15.67
C LEU A 76 -6.74 -5.98 16.19
N VAL A 77 -6.59 -6.65 17.34
CA VAL A 77 -5.30 -6.83 18.02
C VAL A 77 -4.33 -7.62 17.15
N ASP A 78 -4.77 -8.77 16.66
CA ASP A 78 -3.96 -9.68 15.86
C ASP A 78 -3.57 -9.10 14.50
N PRO A 79 -4.48 -8.57 13.66
CA PRO A 79 -4.10 -8.01 12.37
C PRO A 79 -3.16 -6.81 12.49
N ILE A 80 -3.31 -5.97 13.52
CA ILE A 80 -2.38 -4.85 13.77
C ILE A 80 -1.01 -5.39 14.22
N THR A 81 -0.98 -6.42 15.06
CA THR A 81 0.28 -7.06 15.48
C THR A 81 1.02 -7.66 14.29
N VAL A 82 0.32 -8.38 13.40
CA VAL A 82 0.89 -8.92 12.16
C VAL A 82 1.37 -7.80 11.24
N LEU A 83 0.60 -6.72 11.10
CA LEU A 83 0.98 -5.57 10.29
C LEU A 83 2.32 -4.96 10.75
N ILE A 84 2.47 -4.78 12.06
CA ILE A 84 3.69 -4.24 12.67
C ILE A 84 4.87 -5.20 12.47
N ALA A 85 4.65 -6.50 12.69
CA ALA A 85 5.71 -7.51 12.63
C ALA A 85 6.21 -7.76 11.19
N THR A 86 5.35 -7.61 10.18
CA THR A 86 5.65 -8.02 8.80
C THR A 86 5.80 -6.85 7.82
N GLY A 87 5.25 -5.67 8.14
CA GLY A 87 5.24 -4.52 7.24
C GLY A 87 4.40 -4.71 5.98
N LEU A 88 3.50 -5.71 5.94
CA LEU A 88 2.62 -5.96 4.80
C LEU A 88 1.77 -4.72 4.47
N ARG A 89 1.42 -4.53 3.21
CA ARG A 89 0.41 -3.54 2.86
C ARG A 89 -0.94 -3.99 3.41
N ARG A 90 -1.79 -3.04 3.83
CA ARG A 90 -3.12 -3.35 4.37
C ARG A 90 -3.95 -4.27 3.46
N SER A 91 -3.86 -4.11 2.13
CA SER A 91 -4.55 -4.98 1.18
C SER A 91 -3.99 -6.40 1.14
N GLU A 92 -2.69 -6.58 1.39
CA GLU A 92 -2.01 -7.88 1.44
C GLU A 92 -2.34 -8.60 2.75
N LEU A 93 -2.27 -7.88 3.88
CA LEU A 93 -2.68 -8.39 5.20
C LEU A 93 -4.11 -8.95 5.17
N LEU A 94 -5.06 -8.17 4.64
CA LEU A 94 -6.46 -8.60 4.54
C LEU A 94 -6.67 -9.73 3.52
N ALA A 95 -5.69 -10.02 2.67
CA ALA A 95 -5.74 -11.08 1.67
C ALA A 95 -5.09 -12.39 2.13
N LEU A 96 -4.51 -12.43 3.33
CA LEU A 96 -3.84 -13.60 3.86
C LEU A 96 -4.78 -14.79 3.98
N ARG A 97 -4.24 -15.97 3.73
CA ARG A 97 -4.89 -17.26 3.91
C ARG A 97 -4.02 -18.15 4.78
N TRP A 98 -4.61 -19.17 5.38
CA TRP A 98 -3.85 -20.18 6.12
C TRP A 98 -2.78 -20.87 5.25
N THR A 99 -3.03 -21.03 3.95
CA THR A 99 -2.06 -21.58 2.99
C THR A 99 -0.85 -20.68 2.75
N ASP A 100 -0.93 -19.40 3.12
CA ASP A 100 0.16 -18.43 2.97
C ASP A 100 1.12 -18.46 4.18
N PHE A 101 0.77 -19.15 5.26
CA PHE A 101 1.59 -19.31 6.46
C PHE A 101 2.34 -20.64 6.44
N ASP A 102 3.66 -20.58 6.59
CA ASP A 102 4.53 -21.74 6.77
C ASP A 102 5.06 -21.73 8.20
N GLU A 103 4.48 -22.57 9.06
CA GLU A 103 4.86 -22.69 10.46
C GLU A 103 6.31 -23.15 10.63
N SER A 104 6.76 -24.10 9.79
CA SER A 104 8.11 -24.68 9.87
C SER A 104 9.20 -23.64 9.58
N LYS A 105 8.91 -22.70 8.68
CA LYS A 105 9.83 -21.62 8.32
C LYS A 105 9.55 -20.31 9.05
N GLN A 106 8.45 -20.25 9.80
CA GLN A 106 7.95 -19.02 10.44
C GLN A 106 7.81 -17.87 9.43
N THR A 107 7.21 -18.15 8.27
CA THR A 107 7.06 -17.15 7.19
C THR A 107 5.61 -16.96 6.76
N ILE A 108 5.31 -15.77 6.26
CA ILE A 108 4.05 -15.45 5.58
C ILE A 108 4.34 -14.98 4.15
N ALA A 109 3.67 -15.59 3.17
CA ALA A 109 3.75 -15.19 1.78
C ALA A 109 2.61 -14.23 1.39
N ALA A 110 2.93 -13.04 0.91
CA ALA A 110 1.95 -12.10 0.36
C ALA A 110 1.56 -12.52 -1.07
N THR A 111 0.62 -13.47 -1.20
CA THR A 111 0.21 -14.03 -2.50
C THR A 111 -1.03 -13.35 -3.10
N GLY A 112 -1.61 -12.35 -2.43
CA GLY A 112 -2.81 -11.67 -2.90
C GLY A 112 -3.01 -10.28 -2.31
N ASN A 113 -3.99 -9.57 -2.87
CA ASN A 113 -4.45 -8.27 -2.42
C ASN A 113 -5.97 -8.24 -2.35
N VAL A 114 -6.53 -7.62 -1.33
CA VAL A 114 -7.96 -7.28 -1.28
C VAL A 114 -8.17 -5.94 -1.96
N VAL A 115 -9.03 -5.92 -2.98
CA VAL A 115 -9.48 -4.71 -3.67
C VAL A 115 -10.96 -4.48 -3.44
N ARG A 116 -11.34 -3.21 -3.31
CA ARG A 116 -12.75 -2.83 -3.26
C ARG A 116 -13.30 -2.75 -4.68
N VAL A 117 -14.40 -3.44 -4.95
CA VAL A 117 -15.12 -3.35 -6.22
C VAL A 117 -16.20 -2.25 -6.08
N LEU A 118 -16.45 -1.52 -7.17
CA LEU A 118 -17.32 -0.33 -7.22
C LEU A 118 -18.77 -0.58 -6.75
N PRO A 119 -19.56 0.49 -6.49
CA PRO A 119 -20.90 0.39 -5.91
C PRO A 119 -21.83 -0.42 -6.82
N GLY A 120 -22.49 -1.43 -6.25
CA GLY A 120 -23.37 -2.37 -6.97
C GLY A 120 -23.02 -3.84 -6.72
N LEU A 121 -21.75 -4.11 -6.37
CA LEU A 121 -21.30 -5.37 -5.81
C LEU A 121 -20.88 -5.09 -4.35
N LEU A 122 -21.68 -5.55 -3.39
CA LEU A 122 -21.42 -5.39 -1.95
C LEU A 122 -20.24 -6.27 -1.50
N GLY A 123 -19.03 -6.01 -2.00
CA GLY A 123 -17.90 -6.88 -1.70
C GLY A 123 -16.51 -6.30 -1.95
N SER A 124 -15.61 -6.70 -1.08
CA SER A 124 -14.18 -6.73 -1.35
C SER A 124 -13.81 -8.05 -2.03
N ARG A 125 -12.92 -8.02 -3.02
CA ARG A 125 -12.46 -9.21 -3.74
C ARG A 125 -10.96 -9.39 -3.54
N ARG A 126 -10.53 -10.62 -3.30
CA ARG A 126 -9.11 -10.98 -3.38
C ARG A 126 -8.68 -11.13 -4.84
N VAL A 127 -7.56 -10.51 -5.19
CA VAL A 127 -6.87 -10.70 -6.47
C VAL A 127 -5.47 -11.28 -6.19
N PRO A 128 -4.91 -12.13 -7.05
CA PRO A 128 -3.53 -12.59 -6.91
C PRO A 128 -2.55 -11.41 -6.93
N ALA A 129 -1.42 -11.53 -6.21
CA ALA A 129 -0.33 -10.58 -6.31
C ALA A 129 0.31 -10.68 -7.70
N VAL A 130 0.67 -9.52 -8.29
CA VAL A 130 1.40 -9.47 -9.57
C VAL A 130 2.87 -9.85 -9.35
N ASP A 131 3.43 -9.44 -8.20
CA ASP A 131 4.76 -9.83 -7.72
C ASP A 131 4.63 -10.26 -6.24
N GLY A 132 4.88 -11.53 -5.94
CA GLY A 132 4.77 -12.07 -4.58
C GLY A 132 5.92 -11.58 -3.69
N THR A 133 5.62 -11.12 -2.48
CA THR A 133 6.63 -10.78 -1.47
C THR A 133 6.51 -11.76 -0.30
N THR A 134 7.61 -12.37 0.14
CA THR A 134 7.62 -13.24 1.33
C THR A 134 8.18 -12.46 2.51
N ALA A 135 7.43 -12.41 3.60
CA ALA A 135 7.87 -11.84 4.87
C ALA A 135 8.25 -12.95 5.85
N VAL A 136 9.38 -12.79 6.54
CA VAL A 136 9.76 -13.66 7.66
C VAL A 136 9.15 -13.08 8.93
N ILE A 137 8.42 -13.89 9.67
CA ILE A 137 7.95 -13.49 11.00
C ILE A 137 9.12 -13.71 11.96
N SER A 138 9.73 -12.63 12.45
CA SER A 138 10.65 -12.78 13.57
C SER A 138 9.85 -13.12 14.83
N PRO A 139 10.21 -14.18 15.58
CA PRO A 139 9.57 -14.46 16.86
C PRO A 139 9.82 -13.28 17.80
N MET A 140 8.75 -12.56 18.17
CA MET A 140 8.76 -11.61 19.27
C MET A 140 9.07 -12.42 20.53
N HIS A 141 10.33 -12.44 20.95
CA HIS A 141 10.69 -13.04 22.24
C HIS A 141 10.03 -12.19 23.31
N GLY A 142 9.09 -12.80 24.05
CA GLY A 142 8.55 -12.25 25.29
C GLY A 142 9.52 -12.42 26.44
#